data_AF-A0A1X3D8W3-F1
#
_entry.id   AF-A0A1X3D8W3-F1
#
_cell.length_a   1.000
_cell.length_b   1.000
_cell.length_c   1.000
_cell.angle_alpha   90.00
_cell.angle_beta   90.00
_cell.angle_gamma   90.00
#
_symmetry.space_group_name_H-M   'P 1'
#
loop_
_entity.id
_entity.type
_entity.pdbx_description
1 polymer ?
#
loop_
_entity_poly.entity_id
_entity_poly.type
_entity_poly.pdbx_seq_one_letter_code
_entity_poly.pdbx_strand_id
1 'polypeptide(L)'
;PEASADLLEKHAVRPFEIYGSTETGVIASRRHRREWQPFAAVEIGQDEDGTLWAQSPWTNGRFQTADMVEMQPEGFLLLGRKDRIIKFEDKRLSLNQIEHDLLAHEWIADAYCGQHPQHKRPAVWAALNSDGIKALQERGRAAVAAVLKQHLAATQDTVALPRYWRFTDALPRNAQSKITAADFQTAFTEAQTAPQWQPCLSENAETHRFQGRVPLDLVYFGGHFANFPLVPGVIELQWMRDLAERFDWGRQSVVRVENLKYQQFLRPHHEVFAELKYDADKNKLTFKLENHEAVCASGRIVFGVFEAV
;
A
#
# COMPACT_ATOMS: atom_id res chain seq x y z
N PRO A 1 -21.58 -3.81 -0.85
CA PRO A 1 -21.06 -3.91 -2.24
C PRO A 1 -22.04 -4.70 -3.12
N GLU A 2 -22.22 -4.30 -4.39
CA GLU A 2 -23.19 -4.94 -5.32
C GLU A 2 -22.89 -6.43 -5.50
N ALA A 3 -21.61 -6.81 -5.65
CA ALA A 3 -21.17 -8.20 -5.72
C ALA A 3 -21.56 -9.06 -4.49
N SER A 4 -21.51 -8.49 -3.28
CA SER A 4 -21.95 -9.20 -2.06
C SER A 4 -23.47 -9.33 -2.00
N ALA A 5 -24.20 -8.32 -2.45
CA ALA A 5 -25.66 -8.35 -2.52
C ALA A 5 -26.16 -9.38 -3.56
N ASP A 6 -25.50 -9.45 -4.72
CA ASP A 6 -25.79 -10.42 -5.78
C ASP A 6 -25.44 -11.86 -5.35
N LEU A 7 -24.36 -12.04 -4.57
CA LEU A 7 -24.02 -13.34 -3.97
C LEU A 7 -25.09 -13.77 -2.95
N LEU A 8 -25.52 -12.87 -2.07
CA LEU A 8 -26.56 -13.14 -1.06
C LEU A 8 -27.92 -13.43 -1.69
N GLU A 9 -28.25 -12.76 -2.80
CA GLU A 9 -29.46 -13.05 -3.57
C GLU A 9 -29.49 -14.49 -4.12
N LYS A 10 -28.33 -15.05 -4.48
CA LYS A 10 -28.23 -16.45 -4.96
C LYS A 10 -28.42 -17.49 -3.87
N HIS A 11 -28.21 -17.14 -2.59
CA HIS A 11 -28.17 -18.11 -1.49
C HIS A 11 -29.20 -17.86 -0.37
N ALA A 12 -29.80 -16.67 -0.27
CA ALA A 12 -30.77 -16.32 0.77
C ALA A 12 -31.80 -15.26 0.32
N VAL A 13 -31.45 -13.97 0.35
CA VAL A 13 -32.31 -12.85 -0.06
C VAL A 13 -31.43 -11.64 -0.36
N ARG A 14 -31.81 -10.83 -1.35
CA ARG A 14 -31.11 -9.56 -1.61
C ARG A 14 -31.36 -8.58 -0.46
N PRO A 15 -30.31 -8.05 0.20
CA PRO A 15 -30.48 -7.16 1.34
C PRO A 15 -31.17 -5.87 0.92
N PHE A 16 -31.96 -5.30 1.84
CA PHE A 16 -32.49 -3.95 1.71
C PHE A 16 -31.37 -2.98 2.09
N GLU A 17 -30.89 -2.21 1.12
CA GLU A 17 -29.81 -1.25 1.35
C GLU A 17 -30.38 0.11 1.72
N ILE A 18 -29.77 0.77 2.70
CA ILE A 18 -30.12 2.12 3.16
C ILE A 18 -28.93 3.05 2.89
N TYR A 19 -29.22 4.20 2.30
CA TYR A 19 -28.26 5.27 2.08
C TYR A 19 -28.59 6.45 2.99
N GLY A 20 -27.56 7.00 3.62
CA GLY A 20 -27.66 8.09 4.58
C GLY A 20 -26.33 8.34 5.30
N SER A 21 -26.31 9.35 6.15
CA SER A 21 -25.16 9.70 7.00
C SER A 21 -25.61 10.05 8.42
N THR A 22 -24.65 10.29 9.32
CA THR A 22 -24.95 10.75 10.68
C THR A 22 -25.66 12.12 10.67
N GLU A 23 -25.34 12.97 9.70
CA GLU A 23 -25.87 14.32 9.56
C GLU A 23 -27.25 14.38 8.90
N THR A 24 -27.57 13.45 8.01
CA THR A 24 -28.83 13.45 7.24
C THR A 24 -29.86 12.45 7.74
N GLY A 25 -29.45 11.53 8.61
CA GLY A 25 -30.20 10.30 8.87
C GLY A 25 -30.33 9.48 7.58
N VAL A 26 -31.45 8.77 7.45
CA VAL A 26 -31.74 7.97 6.26
C VAL A 26 -32.28 8.84 5.13
N ILE A 27 -31.70 8.70 3.93
CA ILE A 27 -32.07 9.50 2.74
C ILE A 27 -32.85 8.63 1.76
N ALA A 28 -32.30 7.47 1.41
CA ALA A 28 -32.81 6.65 0.34
C ALA A 28 -32.64 5.16 0.64
N SER A 29 -33.35 4.33 -0.11
CA SER A 29 -33.20 2.89 -0.07
C SER A 29 -33.19 2.30 -1.47
N ARG A 30 -32.69 1.08 -1.58
CA ARG A 30 -32.83 0.30 -2.82
C ARG A 30 -32.95 -1.18 -2.54
N ARG A 31 -33.60 -1.86 -3.47
CA ARG A 31 -33.74 -3.31 -3.51
C ARG A 31 -33.93 -3.76 -4.96
N HIS A 32 -33.10 -4.70 -5.42
CA HIS A 32 -33.15 -5.24 -6.79
C HIS A 32 -33.00 -4.20 -7.93
N ARG A 33 -32.43 -3.02 -7.65
CA ARG A 33 -32.16 -1.94 -8.61
C ARG A 33 -30.85 -1.23 -8.26
N ARG A 34 -30.28 -0.52 -9.23
CA ARG A 34 -29.03 0.26 -9.03
C ARG A 34 -29.33 1.63 -8.44
N GLU A 35 -30.44 2.21 -8.86
CA GLU A 35 -30.94 3.51 -8.46
C GLU A 35 -31.38 3.48 -6.99
N TRP A 36 -30.97 4.50 -6.26
CA TRP A 36 -31.43 4.81 -4.92
C TRP A 36 -32.74 5.57 -4.99
N GLN A 37 -33.75 5.09 -4.27
CA GLN A 37 -35.06 5.73 -4.18
C GLN A 37 -35.15 6.52 -2.87
N PRO A 38 -35.34 7.85 -2.91
CA PRO A 38 -35.49 8.65 -1.70
C PRO A 38 -36.75 8.23 -0.92
N PHE A 39 -36.69 8.33 0.41
CA PHE A 39 -37.88 8.12 1.24
C PHE A 39 -38.89 9.24 1.02
N ALA A 40 -40.18 8.95 1.24
CA ALA A 40 -41.27 9.88 0.93
C ALA A 40 -41.16 11.26 1.61
N ALA A 41 -40.51 11.35 2.78
CA ALA A 41 -40.29 12.60 3.51
C ALA A 41 -38.93 13.26 3.22
N VAL A 42 -38.17 12.75 2.25
CA VAL A 42 -36.84 13.23 1.92
C VAL A 42 -36.87 13.90 0.55
N GLU A 43 -36.56 15.19 0.54
CA GLU A 43 -36.31 15.92 -0.69
C GLU A 43 -34.84 15.81 -1.06
N ILE A 44 -34.57 15.62 -2.35
CA ILE A 44 -33.22 15.54 -2.88
C ILE A 44 -33.07 16.43 -4.10
N GLY A 45 -31.83 16.81 -4.35
CA GLY A 45 -31.45 17.39 -5.63
C GLY A 45 -29.94 17.46 -5.76
N GLN A 46 -29.49 18.17 -6.77
CA GLN A 46 -28.10 18.23 -7.16
C GLN A 46 -27.63 19.69 -7.19
N ASP A 47 -26.40 19.95 -6.72
CA ASP A 47 -25.74 21.25 -6.90
C ASP A 47 -25.11 21.40 -8.30
N GLU A 48 -24.52 22.56 -8.60
CA GLU A 48 -23.87 22.84 -9.90
C GLU A 48 -22.68 21.90 -10.19
N ASP A 49 -22.06 21.34 -9.16
CA ASP A 49 -20.93 20.43 -9.27
C ASP A 49 -21.35 18.97 -9.47
N GLY A 50 -22.64 18.67 -9.31
CA GLY A 50 -23.21 17.34 -9.45
C GLY A 50 -23.40 16.59 -8.12
N THR A 51 -23.22 17.25 -6.99
CA THR A 51 -23.23 16.68 -5.66
C THR A 51 -24.65 16.69 -5.08
N LEU A 52 -25.06 15.58 -4.48
CA LEU A 52 -26.36 15.43 -3.85
C LEU A 52 -26.48 16.40 -2.66
N TRP A 53 -27.57 17.15 -2.63
CA TRP A 53 -28.10 17.70 -1.39
C TRP A 53 -29.36 16.92 -1.01
N ALA A 54 -29.58 16.77 0.30
CA ALA A 54 -30.77 16.14 0.85
C ALA A 54 -31.37 17.03 1.94
N GLN A 55 -32.69 17.05 2.02
CA GLN A 55 -33.44 17.63 3.12
C GLN A 55 -34.38 16.55 3.66
N SER A 56 -34.14 16.15 4.90
CA SER A 56 -34.90 15.12 5.60
C SER A 56 -35.49 15.69 6.90
N PRO A 57 -36.41 14.96 7.56
CA PRO A 57 -36.93 15.35 8.88
C PRO A 57 -35.84 15.46 9.97
N TRP A 58 -34.65 14.92 9.73
CA TRP A 58 -33.53 14.92 10.65
C TRP A 58 -32.51 16.03 10.38
N THR A 59 -32.67 16.77 9.28
CA THR A 59 -31.81 17.89 8.90
C THR A 59 -32.47 19.23 9.21
N ASN A 60 -31.68 20.23 9.60
CA ASN A 60 -32.17 21.59 9.80
C ASN A 60 -32.16 22.38 8.46
N GLY A 61 -32.95 21.92 7.49
CA GLY A 61 -32.97 22.41 6.11
C GLY A 61 -32.11 21.58 5.16
N ARG A 62 -31.74 22.14 4.00
CA ARG A 62 -30.91 21.43 3.00
C ARG A 62 -29.51 21.15 3.55
N PHE A 63 -29.13 19.88 3.53
CA PHE A 63 -27.77 19.44 3.85
C PHE A 63 -27.04 19.06 2.56
N GLN A 64 -25.91 19.71 2.30
CA GLN A 64 -25.06 19.40 1.17
C GLN A 64 -24.18 18.20 1.50
N THR A 65 -24.35 17.10 0.77
CA THR A 65 -23.48 15.92 0.91
C THR A 65 -22.19 16.12 0.10
N ALA A 66 -21.24 15.20 0.28
CA ALA A 66 -20.08 15.07 -0.59
C ALA A 66 -20.26 13.96 -1.63
N ASP A 67 -21.47 13.46 -1.86
CA ASP A 67 -21.74 12.34 -2.77
C ASP A 67 -22.21 12.84 -4.13
N MET A 68 -21.48 12.46 -5.17
CA MET A 68 -21.82 12.73 -6.55
C MET A 68 -22.91 11.77 -7.00
N VAL A 69 -23.93 12.30 -7.67
CA VAL A 69 -25.07 11.51 -8.12
C VAL A 69 -25.40 11.78 -9.58
N GLU A 70 -26.13 10.86 -10.20
CA GLU A 70 -26.82 11.12 -11.47
C GLU A 70 -28.32 11.03 -11.19
N MET A 71 -29.04 12.14 -11.37
CA MET A 71 -30.47 12.18 -11.11
C MET A 71 -31.24 11.34 -12.13
N GLN A 72 -32.13 10.49 -11.64
CA GLN A 72 -33.02 9.63 -12.42
C GLN A 72 -34.49 9.98 -12.10
N PRO A 73 -35.46 9.61 -12.96
CA PRO A 73 -36.87 9.96 -12.74
C PRO A 73 -37.45 9.51 -11.39
N GLU A 74 -37.01 8.36 -10.87
CA GLU A 74 -37.49 7.79 -9.60
C GLU A 74 -36.44 7.82 -8.47
N GLY A 75 -35.34 8.58 -8.64
CA GLY A 75 -34.26 8.56 -7.66
C GLY A 75 -32.92 9.04 -8.21
N PHE A 76 -31.84 8.33 -7.87
CA PHE A 76 -30.51 8.70 -8.35
C PHE A 76 -29.55 7.50 -8.40
N LEU A 77 -28.56 7.55 -9.28
CA LEU A 77 -27.40 6.67 -9.23
C LEU A 77 -26.32 7.32 -8.37
N LEU A 78 -25.78 6.58 -7.40
CA LEU A 78 -24.66 7.04 -6.59
C LEU A 78 -23.36 6.80 -7.35
N LEU A 79 -22.72 7.87 -7.82
CA LEU A 79 -21.46 7.81 -8.56
C LEU A 79 -20.23 7.69 -7.63
N GLY A 80 -20.43 8.01 -6.35
CA GLY A 80 -19.41 7.97 -5.30
C GLY A 80 -19.11 9.35 -4.76
N ARG A 81 -18.13 9.47 -3.87
CA ARG A 81 -17.81 10.74 -3.23
C ARG A 81 -17.05 11.69 -4.16
N LYS A 82 -17.37 12.99 -4.10
CA LYS A 82 -16.73 14.10 -4.82
C LYS A 82 -15.22 14.11 -4.61
N ASP A 83 -14.75 13.88 -3.38
CA ASP A 83 -13.30 13.77 -3.06
C ASP A 83 -12.62 12.50 -3.63
N ARG A 84 -13.41 11.53 -4.09
CA ARG A 84 -12.94 10.26 -4.68
C ARG A 84 -13.16 10.19 -6.19
N ILE A 85 -13.59 11.30 -6.80
CA ILE A 85 -13.69 11.47 -8.25
C ILE A 85 -12.69 12.54 -8.67
N ILE A 86 -11.77 12.20 -9.57
CA ILE A 86 -10.82 13.17 -10.11
C ILE A 86 -11.21 13.56 -11.54
N LYS A 87 -11.15 14.85 -11.86
CA LYS A 87 -11.25 15.34 -13.24
C LYS A 87 -9.89 15.15 -13.91
N PHE A 88 -9.84 14.29 -14.92
CA PHE A 88 -8.62 13.96 -15.63
C PHE A 88 -8.89 13.90 -17.14
N GLU A 89 -8.20 14.74 -17.92
CA GLU A 89 -8.33 14.83 -19.39
C GLU A 89 -9.82 14.89 -19.84
N ASP A 90 -10.57 15.82 -19.23
CA ASP A 90 -12.02 16.06 -19.42
C ASP A 90 -12.97 14.91 -19.09
N LYS A 91 -12.46 13.81 -18.55
CA LYS A 91 -13.25 12.71 -17.99
C LYS A 91 -13.28 12.78 -16.46
N ARG A 92 -14.37 12.28 -15.88
CA ARG A 92 -14.51 12.08 -14.43
C ARG A 92 -14.14 10.63 -14.12
N LEU A 93 -13.11 10.44 -13.31
CA LEU A 93 -12.62 9.12 -12.94
C LEU A 93 -12.96 8.80 -11.49
N SER A 94 -13.69 7.70 -11.28
CA SER A 94 -13.95 7.16 -9.94
C SER A 94 -12.77 6.33 -9.44
N LEU A 95 -12.09 6.82 -8.39
CA LEU A 95 -10.99 6.09 -7.75
C LEU A 95 -11.49 4.83 -7.03
N ASN A 96 -12.71 4.88 -6.48
CA ASN A 96 -13.36 3.74 -5.85
C ASN A 96 -13.61 2.61 -6.86
N GLN A 97 -13.95 2.94 -8.11
CA GLN A 97 -14.17 1.90 -9.13
C GLN A 97 -12.86 1.18 -9.47
N ILE A 98 -11.74 1.91 -9.57
CA ILE A 98 -10.42 1.30 -9.76
C ILE A 98 -10.09 0.34 -8.61
N GLU A 99 -10.32 0.75 -7.36
CA GLU A 99 -10.11 -0.12 -6.20
C GLU A 99 -11.00 -1.37 -6.25
N HIS A 100 -12.27 -1.20 -6.57
CA HIS A 100 -13.23 -2.30 -6.68
C HIS A 100 -12.83 -3.31 -7.76
N ASP A 101 -12.46 -2.83 -8.95
CA ASP A 101 -12.04 -3.69 -10.05
C ASP A 101 -10.74 -4.42 -9.71
N LEU A 102 -9.79 -3.77 -9.02
CA LEU A 102 -8.57 -4.42 -8.56
C LEU A 102 -8.83 -5.53 -7.54
N LEU A 103 -9.77 -5.33 -6.61
CA LEU A 103 -10.15 -6.35 -5.62
C LEU A 103 -10.74 -7.61 -6.25
N ALA A 104 -11.19 -7.56 -7.51
CA ALA A 104 -11.62 -8.74 -8.25
C ALA A 104 -10.46 -9.57 -8.84
N HIS A 105 -9.23 -9.05 -8.81
CA HIS A 105 -8.05 -9.76 -9.30
C HIS A 105 -7.48 -10.68 -8.22
N GLU A 106 -7.11 -11.91 -8.60
CA GLU A 106 -6.66 -12.97 -7.69
C GLU A 106 -5.41 -12.65 -6.86
N TRP A 107 -4.62 -11.64 -7.24
CA TRP A 107 -3.40 -11.22 -6.53
C TRP A 107 -3.59 -10.10 -5.52
N ILE A 108 -4.76 -9.46 -5.49
CA ILE A 108 -5.00 -8.27 -4.68
C ILE A 108 -5.73 -8.66 -3.39
N ALA A 109 -5.12 -8.36 -2.25
CA ALA A 109 -5.78 -8.44 -0.95
C ALA A 109 -6.55 -7.16 -0.62
N ASP A 110 -5.97 -6.00 -0.97
CA ASP A 110 -6.54 -4.68 -0.72
C ASP A 110 -6.00 -3.67 -1.74
N ALA A 111 -6.74 -2.60 -2.02
CA ALA A 111 -6.30 -1.55 -2.92
C ALA A 111 -6.78 -0.19 -2.45
N TYR A 112 -5.92 0.81 -2.64
CA TYR A 112 -6.25 2.21 -2.48
C TYR A 112 -5.76 3.02 -3.68
N CYS A 113 -6.65 3.75 -4.32
CA CYS A 113 -6.37 4.60 -5.46
C CYS A 113 -6.49 6.07 -5.08
N GLY A 114 -5.44 6.84 -5.35
CA GLY A 114 -5.38 8.27 -5.07
C GLY A 114 -4.82 9.03 -6.27
N GLN A 115 -4.82 10.36 -6.17
CA GLN A 115 -4.10 11.19 -7.12
C GLN A 115 -2.62 11.25 -6.72
N HIS A 116 -1.72 10.98 -7.66
CA HIS A 116 -0.27 11.03 -7.42
C HIS A 116 0.13 12.42 -6.92
N PRO A 117 0.85 12.53 -5.79
CA PRO A 117 1.17 13.83 -5.16
C PRO A 117 1.88 14.83 -6.09
N GLN A 118 2.72 14.32 -7.00
CA GLN A 118 3.55 15.15 -7.89
C GLN A 118 3.09 15.19 -9.35
N HIS A 119 2.28 14.23 -9.79
CA HIS A 119 2.03 14.01 -11.23
C HIS A 119 0.57 14.19 -11.63
N LYS A 120 -0.32 14.48 -10.67
CA LYS A 120 -1.76 14.69 -10.89
C LYS A 120 -2.46 13.57 -11.67
N ARG A 121 -1.91 12.36 -11.66
CA ARG A 121 -2.41 11.16 -12.35
C ARG A 121 -2.91 10.11 -11.35
N PRO A 122 -3.77 9.17 -11.76
CA PRO A 122 -4.17 8.06 -10.89
C PRO A 122 -2.95 7.23 -10.47
N ALA A 123 -2.89 6.93 -9.18
CA ALA A 123 -1.86 6.13 -8.54
C ALA A 123 -2.51 5.10 -7.63
N VAL A 124 -1.95 3.89 -7.59
CA VAL A 124 -2.50 2.77 -6.81
C VAL A 124 -1.49 2.28 -5.80
N TRP A 125 -1.92 2.21 -4.55
CA TRP A 125 -1.27 1.45 -3.50
C TRP A 125 -2.02 0.12 -3.32
N ALA A 126 -1.37 -0.97 -3.69
CA ALA A 126 -1.96 -2.31 -3.70
C ALA A 126 -1.31 -3.17 -2.61
N ALA A 127 -2.14 -3.76 -1.74
CA ALA A 127 -1.72 -4.88 -0.91
C ALA A 127 -1.84 -6.17 -1.72
N LEU A 128 -0.73 -6.87 -1.86
CA LEU A 128 -0.66 -8.16 -2.53
C LEU A 128 -0.92 -9.28 -1.51
N ASN A 129 -1.70 -10.29 -1.92
CA ASN A 129 -1.79 -11.54 -1.17
C ASN A 129 -0.58 -12.46 -1.47
N SER A 130 -0.58 -13.68 -0.95
CA SER A 130 0.50 -14.66 -1.15
C SER A 130 0.81 -14.92 -2.64
N ASP A 131 -0.22 -15.03 -3.48
CA ASP A 131 -0.05 -15.29 -4.92
C ASP A 131 0.50 -14.07 -5.65
N GLY A 132 0.04 -12.87 -5.28
CA GLY A 132 0.59 -11.62 -5.78
C GLY A 132 2.04 -11.39 -5.38
N ILE A 133 2.41 -11.71 -4.14
CA ILE A 133 3.79 -11.62 -3.64
C ILE A 133 4.68 -12.62 -4.39
N LYS A 134 4.21 -13.86 -4.60
CA LYS A 134 4.92 -14.86 -5.40
C LYS A 134 5.11 -14.39 -6.84
N ALA A 135 4.07 -13.85 -7.48
CA ALA A 135 4.18 -13.28 -8.81
C ALA A 135 5.17 -12.11 -8.87
N LEU A 136 5.22 -11.26 -7.85
CA LEU A 136 6.19 -10.17 -7.74
C LEU A 136 7.62 -10.70 -7.64
N GLN A 137 7.85 -11.72 -6.81
CA GLN A 137 9.16 -12.36 -6.72
C GLN A 137 9.56 -13.01 -8.05
N GLU A 138 8.67 -13.73 -8.74
CA GLU A 138 9.02 -14.48 -9.94
C GLU A 138 9.17 -13.60 -11.19
N ARG A 139 8.34 -12.56 -11.33
CA ARG A 139 8.19 -11.80 -12.58
C ARG A 139 8.64 -10.35 -12.45
N GLY A 140 8.79 -9.88 -11.21
CA GLY A 140 9.17 -8.51 -10.92
C GLY A 140 8.04 -7.49 -11.03
N ARG A 141 8.38 -6.28 -10.56
CA ARG A 141 7.41 -5.20 -10.32
C ARG A 141 6.69 -4.75 -11.59
N ALA A 142 7.43 -4.61 -12.70
CA ALA A 142 6.87 -4.11 -13.96
C ALA A 142 5.85 -5.09 -14.54
N ALA A 143 6.13 -6.40 -14.49
CA ALA A 143 5.23 -7.43 -14.97
C ALA A 143 3.95 -7.50 -14.13
N VAL A 144 4.05 -7.46 -12.80
CA VAL A 144 2.87 -7.43 -11.91
C VAL A 144 2.00 -6.20 -12.19
N ALA A 145 2.60 -5.01 -12.27
CA ALA A 145 1.86 -3.79 -12.60
C ALA A 145 1.19 -3.86 -13.98
N ALA A 146 1.85 -4.49 -14.97
CA ALA A 146 1.28 -4.67 -16.30
C ALA A 146 0.05 -5.58 -16.31
N VAL A 147 0.10 -6.71 -15.58
CA VAL A 147 -1.04 -7.63 -15.44
C VAL A 147 -2.23 -6.94 -14.78
N LEU A 148 -2.01 -6.24 -13.67
CA LEU A 148 -3.08 -5.52 -12.96
C LEU A 148 -3.66 -4.37 -13.81
N LYS A 149 -2.81 -3.69 -14.59
CA LYS A 149 -3.26 -2.67 -15.54
C LYS A 149 -4.08 -3.27 -16.69
N GLN A 150 -3.71 -4.45 -17.18
CA GLN A 150 -4.45 -5.16 -18.22
C GLN A 150 -5.82 -5.61 -17.71
N HIS A 151 -5.90 -6.09 -16.46
CA HIS A 151 -7.16 -6.40 -15.79
C HIS A 151 -8.08 -5.18 -15.73
N LEU A 152 -7.56 -4.02 -15.30
CA LEU A 152 -8.30 -2.76 -15.29
C LEU A 152 -8.74 -2.29 -16.68
N ALA A 153 -7.97 -2.58 -17.73
CA ALA A 153 -8.30 -2.16 -19.10
C ALA A 153 -9.55 -2.85 -19.67
N ALA A 154 -10.07 -3.90 -19.03
CA ALA A 154 -11.32 -4.53 -19.43
C ALA A 154 -12.56 -3.68 -19.10
N THR A 155 -12.49 -2.85 -18.05
CA THR A 155 -13.60 -2.08 -17.50
C THR A 155 -13.36 -0.57 -17.50
N GLN A 156 -12.09 -0.16 -17.52
CA GLN A 156 -11.67 1.24 -17.41
C GLN A 156 -11.18 1.81 -18.74
N ASP A 157 -11.50 3.07 -19.00
CA ASP A 157 -10.95 3.84 -20.10
C ASP A 157 -9.41 3.90 -20.05
N THR A 158 -8.73 3.97 -21.21
CA THR A 158 -7.25 4.03 -21.26
C THR A 158 -6.65 5.18 -20.44
N VAL A 159 -7.37 6.30 -20.38
CA VAL A 159 -7.03 7.52 -19.63
C VAL A 159 -7.09 7.31 -18.11
N ALA A 160 -7.96 6.40 -17.66
CA ALA A 160 -8.15 6.04 -16.26
C ALA A 160 -7.07 5.11 -15.71
N LEU A 161 -6.32 4.43 -16.58
CA LEU A 161 -5.39 3.39 -16.18
C LEU A 161 -4.23 3.94 -15.33
N PRO A 162 -4.06 3.46 -14.08
CA PRO A 162 -2.99 3.90 -13.20
C PRO A 162 -1.60 3.67 -13.80
N ARG A 163 -0.75 4.68 -13.71
CA ARG A 163 0.67 4.61 -14.14
C ARG A 163 1.64 4.41 -12.98
N TYR A 164 1.22 4.81 -11.79
CA TYR A 164 2.05 4.79 -10.60
C TYR A 164 1.52 3.72 -9.64
N TRP A 165 2.41 2.85 -9.20
CA TRP A 165 2.07 1.70 -8.37
C TRP A 165 3.00 1.64 -7.16
N ARG A 166 2.42 1.33 -6.00
CA ARG A 166 3.12 0.91 -4.80
C ARG A 166 2.56 -0.42 -4.37
N PHE A 167 3.44 -1.33 -3.96
CA PHE A 167 3.07 -2.66 -3.53
C PHE A 167 3.46 -2.84 -2.08
N THR A 168 2.54 -3.38 -1.29
CA THR A 168 2.74 -3.72 0.13
C THR A 168 2.07 -5.08 0.39
N ASP A 169 2.28 -5.65 1.56
CA ASP A 169 1.54 -6.82 2.04
C ASP A 169 0.27 -6.43 2.81
N ALA A 170 0.25 -5.23 3.41
CA ALA A 170 -0.91 -4.64 4.05
C ALA A 170 -0.96 -3.12 3.87
N LEU A 171 -2.16 -2.58 3.62
CA LEU A 171 -2.38 -1.14 3.66
C LEU A 171 -2.55 -0.66 5.12
N PRO A 172 -2.09 0.55 5.46
CA PRO A 172 -2.20 1.10 6.82
C PRO A 172 -3.61 1.65 7.08
N ARG A 173 -4.62 0.78 6.98
CA ARG A 173 -5.99 1.14 7.33
C ARG A 173 -6.10 1.32 8.84
N ASN A 174 -6.66 2.44 9.27
CA ASN A 174 -6.95 2.69 10.69
C ASN A 174 -8.13 1.83 11.19
N ALA A 175 -8.50 1.97 12.47
CA ALA A 175 -9.62 1.23 13.07
C ALA A 175 -10.99 1.46 12.38
N GLN A 176 -11.12 2.51 11.55
CA GLN A 176 -12.30 2.81 10.71
C GLN A 176 -12.08 2.40 9.24
N SER A 177 -11.09 1.55 8.96
CA SER A 177 -10.70 1.10 7.62
C SER A 177 -10.29 2.21 6.66
N LYS A 178 -9.87 3.39 7.16
CA LYS A 178 -9.43 4.53 6.34
C LYS A 178 -7.92 4.57 6.21
N ILE A 179 -7.46 5.02 5.05
CA ILE A 179 -6.07 5.39 4.78
C ILE A 179 -5.99 6.92 4.82
N THR A 180 -5.00 7.47 5.52
CA THR A 180 -4.87 8.93 5.58
C THR A 180 -4.20 9.47 4.32
N ALA A 181 -4.46 10.74 4.01
CA ALA A 181 -3.78 11.41 2.90
C ALA A 181 -2.26 11.47 3.11
N ALA A 182 -1.80 11.57 4.37
CA ALA A 182 -0.39 11.58 4.71
C ALA A 182 0.27 10.22 4.41
N ASP A 183 -0.36 9.10 4.80
CA ASP A 183 0.17 7.76 4.51
C ASP A 183 0.33 7.54 3.01
N PHE A 184 -0.70 7.93 2.23
CA PHE A 184 -0.65 7.82 0.78
C PHE A 184 0.42 8.73 0.16
N GLN A 185 0.60 9.95 0.68
CA GLN A 185 1.68 10.83 0.23
C GLN A 185 3.04 10.20 0.49
N THR A 186 3.31 9.81 1.74
CA THR A 186 4.56 9.16 2.15
C THR A 186 4.86 7.94 1.29
N ALA A 187 3.88 7.05 1.06
CA ALA A 187 4.06 5.88 0.22
C ALA A 187 4.59 6.22 -1.19
N PHE A 188 4.21 7.36 -1.76
CA PHE A 188 4.62 7.77 -3.10
C PHE A 188 5.81 8.73 -3.14
N THR A 189 6.16 9.40 -2.03
CA THR A 189 7.26 10.37 -1.99
C THR A 189 8.53 9.85 -1.31
N GLU A 190 8.41 8.91 -0.37
CA GLU A 190 9.55 8.37 0.36
C GLU A 190 9.99 7.03 -0.22
N ALA A 191 11.27 6.91 -0.55
CA ALA A 191 11.83 5.67 -1.07
C ALA A 191 12.04 4.65 0.05
N GLN A 192 11.53 3.44 -0.14
CA GLN A 192 11.83 2.32 0.75
C GLN A 192 13.25 1.82 0.47
N THR A 193 14.17 2.02 1.41
CA THR A 193 15.59 1.64 1.28
C THR A 193 16.00 0.53 2.23
N ALA A 194 15.19 0.21 3.24
CA ALA A 194 15.47 -0.82 4.23
C ALA A 194 14.19 -1.38 4.86
N PRO A 195 14.26 -2.57 5.50
CA PRO A 195 13.22 -3.03 6.41
C PRO A 195 12.96 -2.04 7.55
N GLN A 196 11.72 -2.01 8.04
CA GLN A 196 11.42 -1.40 9.34
C GLN A 196 11.93 -2.31 10.46
N TRP A 197 13.16 -2.05 10.92
CA TRP A 197 13.84 -2.87 11.91
C TRP A 197 13.30 -2.67 13.33
N GLN A 198 12.86 -3.76 13.95
CA GLN A 198 12.42 -3.83 15.34
C GLN A 198 13.43 -4.64 16.16
N PRO A 199 13.87 -4.16 17.34
CA PRO A 199 14.70 -4.96 18.24
C PRO A 199 13.98 -6.25 18.65
N CYS A 200 14.70 -7.36 18.75
CA CYS A 200 14.17 -8.61 19.29
C CYS A 200 15.17 -9.24 20.27
N LEU A 201 14.69 -10.22 21.05
CA LEU A 201 15.53 -10.89 22.03
C LEU A 201 16.67 -11.62 21.32
N SER A 202 17.87 -11.44 21.85
CA SER A 202 19.01 -12.27 21.47
C SER A 202 19.22 -13.38 22.50
N GLU A 203 19.62 -14.56 22.03
CA GLU A 203 20.08 -15.66 22.88
C GLU A 203 21.42 -15.34 23.55
N ASN A 204 22.20 -14.42 22.97
CA ASN A 204 23.49 -14.00 23.48
C ASN A 204 23.43 -12.54 23.97
N ALA A 205 23.69 -12.34 25.27
CA ALA A 205 23.70 -11.02 25.91
C ALA A 205 24.72 -10.03 25.31
N GLU A 206 25.74 -10.53 24.60
CA GLU A 206 26.76 -9.70 23.94
C GLU A 206 26.37 -9.27 22.51
N THR A 207 25.15 -9.58 22.07
CA THR A 207 24.70 -9.32 20.70
C THR A 207 23.40 -8.55 20.67
N HIS A 208 23.27 -7.70 19.64
CA HIS A 208 22.04 -6.97 19.37
C HIS A 208 21.35 -7.59 18.16
N ARG A 209 20.09 -8.00 18.34
CA ARG A 209 19.30 -8.63 17.29
C ARG A 209 18.13 -7.73 16.89
N PHE A 210 17.90 -7.65 15.58
CA PHE A 210 16.79 -6.94 14.98
C PHE A 210 16.05 -7.86 14.03
N GLN A 211 14.74 -7.69 13.94
CA GLN A 211 13.89 -8.35 12.96
C GLN A 211 13.25 -7.31 12.05
N GLY A 212 12.98 -7.70 10.81
CA GLY A 212 12.28 -6.88 9.84
C GLY A 212 11.74 -7.72 8.71
N ARG A 213 11.08 -7.06 7.77
CA ARG A 213 10.61 -7.66 6.52
C ARG A 213 11.12 -6.84 5.35
N VAL A 214 11.64 -7.52 4.33
CA VAL A 214 12.09 -6.86 3.10
C VAL A 214 10.89 -6.20 2.42
N PRO A 215 10.85 -4.87 2.25
CA PRO A 215 9.74 -4.18 1.60
C PRO A 215 9.47 -4.73 0.20
N LEU A 216 8.20 -4.83 -0.21
CA LEU A 216 7.86 -5.31 -1.56
C LEU A 216 8.36 -4.37 -2.66
N ASP A 217 8.41 -3.08 -2.35
CA ASP A 217 8.72 -1.98 -3.25
C ASP A 217 10.06 -1.30 -2.93
N LEU A 218 11.00 -2.07 -2.34
CA LEU A 218 12.37 -1.64 -2.12
C LEU A 218 12.95 -1.02 -3.40
N VAL A 219 13.53 0.18 -3.30
CA VAL A 219 13.96 0.98 -4.45
C VAL A 219 14.98 0.26 -5.35
N TYR A 220 15.71 -0.70 -4.79
CA TYR A 220 16.77 -1.46 -5.46
C TYR A 220 16.26 -2.61 -6.35
N PHE A 221 14.96 -2.89 -6.36
CA PHE A 221 14.38 -3.89 -7.28
C PHE A 221 14.15 -3.36 -8.71
N GLY A 222 14.54 -2.12 -9.00
CA GLY A 222 14.56 -1.57 -10.35
C GLY A 222 15.81 -1.97 -11.15
N GLY A 223 15.83 -1.62 -12.44
CA GLY A 223 17.01 -1.79 -13.28
C GLY A 223 17.48 -3.24 -13.43
N HIS A 224 18.70 -3.54 -12.99
CA HIS A 224 19.31 -4.86 -13.12
C HIS A 224 18.50 -5.98 -12.42
N PHE A 225 17.77 -5.66 -11.35
CA PHE A 225 16.97 -6.62 -10.57
C PHE A 225 15.48 -6.62 -10.95
N ALA A 226 15.10 -5.96 -12.05
CA ALA A 226 13.71 -5.76 -12.42
C ALA A 226 12.93 -7.05 -12.74
N ASN A 227 13.60 -8.07 -13.29
CA ASN A 227 12.99 -9.35 -13.66
C ASN A 227 13.16 -10.42 -12.57
N PHE A 228 14.12 -10.24 -11.67
CA PHE A 228 14.36 -11.13 -10.53
C PHE A 228 14.68 -10.27 -9.31
N PRO A 229 13.65 -9.78 -8.59
CA PRO A 229 13.84 -8.93 -7.43
C PRO A 229 14.64 -9.65 -6.35
N LEU A 230 15.75 -9.03 -5.99
CA LEU A 230 16.74 -9.53 -5.05
C LEU A 230 17.42 -8.33 -4.40
N VAL A 231 17.70 -8.40 -3.11
CA VAL A 231 18.41 -7.34 -2.39
C VAL A 231 19.89 -7.38 -2.80
N PRO A 232 20.47 -6.30 -3.34
CA PRO A 232 21.89 -6.33 -3.69
C PRO A 232 22.76 -6.49 -2.45
N GLY A 233 23.82 -7.30 -2.52
CA GLY A 233 24.66 -7.57 -1.36
C GLY A 233 25.27 -6.31 -0.70
N VAL A 234 25.56 -5.27 -1.48
CA VAL A 234 26.03 -3.97 -0.94
C VAL A 234 24.96 -3.29 -0.07
N ILE A 235 23.68 -3.48 -0.38
CA ILE A 235 22.56 -2.95 0.40
C ILE A 235 22.39 -3.75 1.69
N GLU A 236 22.58 -5.07 1.65
CA GLU A 236 22.60 -5.88 2.87
C GLU A 236 23.69 -5.40 3.85
N LEU A 237 24.89 -5.08 3.33
CA LEU A 237 25.96 -4.49 4.12
C LEU A 237 25.60 -3.10 4.66
N GLN A 238 24.98 -2.26 3.83
CA GLN A 238 24.49 -0.93 4.25
C GLN A 238 23.49 -1.05 5.41
N TRP A 239 22.55 -1.99 5.36
CA TRP A 239 21.62 -2.22 6.47
C TRP A 239 22.34 -2.56 7.78
N MET A 240 23.41 -3.36 7.73
CA MET A 240 24.19 -3.70 8.92
C MET A 240 24.91 -2.47 9.47
N ARG A 241 25.41 -1.61 8.57
CA ARG A 241 26.01 -0.33 8.95
C ARG A 241 24.99 0.62 9.59
N ASP A 242 23.82 0.78 9.00
CA ASP A 242 22.76 1.66 9.51
C ASP A 242 22.25 1.20 10.89
N LEU A 243 22.16 -0.13 11.10
CA LEU A 243 21.83 -0.69 12.40
C LEU A 243 22.94 -0.45 13.43
N ALA A 244 24.20 -0.56 13.03
CA ALA A 244 25.34 -0.27 13.90
C ALA A 244 25.39 1.19 14.35
N GLU A 245 25.02 2.14 13.47
CA GLU A 245 25.00 3.58 13.79
C GLU A 245 24.00 3.98 14.88
N ARG A 246 23.08 3.08 15.25
CA ARG A 246 22.20 3.23 16.42
C ARG A 246 22.95 3.15 17.75
N PHE A 247 24.20 2.68 17.72
CA PHE A 247 25.07 2.57 18.89
C PHE A 247 26.23 3.56 18.78
N ASP A 248 26.72 4.04 19.93
CA ASP A 248 27.84 4.98 19.98
C ASP A 248 29.08 4.47 19.25
N TRP A 249 29.39 3.18 19.39
CA TRP A 249 30.53 2.55 18.75
C TRP A 249 30.38 2.40 17.22
N GLY A 250 29.17 2.38 16.68
CA GLY A 250 28.94 2.14 15.25
C GLY A 250 29.06 3.37 14.36
N ARG A 251 29.16 4.57 14.96
CA ARG A 251 29.32 5.85 14.25
C ARG A 251 30.75 6.13 13.77
N GLN A 252 31.69 5.22 14.05
CA GLN A 252 33.08 5.32 13.61
C GLN A 252 33.23 5.08 12.10
N SER A 253 34.33 5.53 11.49
CA SER A 253 34.61 5.25 10.08
C SER A 253 34.92 3.77 9.83
N VAL A 254 34.41 3.23 8.73
CA VAL A 254 34.75 1.87 8.27
C VAL A 254 36.05 1.92 7.47
N VAL A 255 37.07 1.18 7.90
CA VAL A 255 38.37 1.13 7.22
C VAL A 255 38.42 -0.06 6.26
N ARG A 256 37.83 -1.20 6.63
CA ARG A 256 37.74 -2.39 5.78
C ARG A 256 36.61 -3.33 6.19
N VAL A 257 36.23 -4.20 5.26
CA VAL A 257 35.30 -5.32 5.50
C VAL A 257 36.06 -6.63 5.31
N GLU A 258 35.95 -7.53 6.28
CA GLU A 258 36.62 -8.83 6.29
C GLU A 258 35.61 -9.97 6.19
N ASN A 259 35.98 -11.06 5.53
CA ASN A 259 35.19 -12.30 5.45
C ASN A 259 33.72 -12.09 5.02
N LEU A 260 33.49 -11.13 4.13
CA LEU A 260 32.17 -10.85 3.58
C LEU A 260 31.72 -12.02 2.69
N LYS A 261 30.59 -12.63 3.06
CA LYS A 261 30.01 -13.76 2.33
C LYS A 261 28.53 -13.50 2.11
N TYR A 262 28.09 -13.69 0.87
CA TYR A 262 26.69 -13.77 0.47
C TYR A 262 26.38 -15.22 0.15
N GLN A 263 25.40 -15.79 0.83
CA GLN A 263 25.14 -17.24 0.83
C GLN A 263 23.74 -17.57 0.32
N GLN A 264 22.74 -16.75 0.65
CA GLN A 264 21.35 -16.93 0.22
C GLN A 264 20.74 -15.61 -0.21
N PHE A 265 19.75 -15.68 -1.10
CA PHE A 265 19.09 -14.49 -1.61
C PHE A 265 18.02 -13.96 -0.65
N LEU A 266 18.07 -12.66 -0.39
CA LEU A 266 16.94 -11.93 0.15
C LEU A 266 16.06 -11.39 -0.98
N ARG A 267 14.76 -11.67 -0.86
CA ARG A 267 13.74 -11.35 -1.86
C ARG A 267 12.64 -10.49 -1.21
N PRO A 268 11.79 -9.82 -2.01
CA PRO A 268 10.61 -9.12 -1.48
C PRO A 268 9.84 -9.99 -0.47
N HIS A 269 9.35 -9.40 0.61
CA HIS A 269 8.56 -10.06 1.66
C HIS A 269 9.30 -11.07 2.55
N HIS A 270 10.58 -11.35 2.33
CA HIS A 270 11.32 -12.21 3.25
C HIS A 270 11.37 -11.56 4.64
N GLU A 271 11.05 -12.35 5.67
CA GLU A 271 11.41 -12.00 7.04
C GLU A 271 12.91 -12.16 7.21
N VAL A 272 13.52 -11.18 7.87
CA VAL A 272 14.97 -11.06 8.01
C VAL A 272 15.35 -10.71 9.43
N PHE A 273 16.44 -11.32 9.88
CA PHE A 273 17.01 -11.11 11.20
C PHE A 273 18.46 -10.66 11.05
N ALA A 274 18.78 -9.54 11.68
CA ALA A 274 20.12 -8.98 11.72
C ALA A 274 20.67 -9.15 13.13
N GLU A 275 21.85 -9.75 13.25
CA GLU A 275 22.58 -9.88 14.50
C GLU A 275 23.90 -9.13 14.41
N LEU A 276 24.17 -8.30 15.41
CA LEU A 276 25.36 -7.48 15.54
C LEU A 276 26.12 -7.86 16.83
N LYS A 277 27.39 -8.22 16.69
CA LYS A 277 28.32 -8.44 17.80
C LYS A 277 29.51 -7.50 17.68
N TYR A 278 29.60 -6.52 18.57
CA TYR A 278 30.73 -5.60 18.61
C TYR A 278 31.79 -6.07 19.61
N ASP A 279 33.04 -6.14 19.16
CA ASP A 279 34.23 -6.44 19.96
C ASP A 279 35.01 -5.13 20.15
N ALA A 280 34.95 -4.58 21.37
CA ALA A 280 35.57 -3.29 21.70
C ALA A 280 37.10 -3.35 21.68
N ASP A 281 37.69 -4.48 22.09
CA ASP A 281 39.14 -4.66 22.12
C ASP A 281 39.73 -4.66 20.71
N LYS A 282 38.99 -5.22 19.74
CA LYS A 282 39.40 -5.29 18.33
C LYS A 282 38.80 -4.19 17.47
N ASN A 283 37.98 -3.30 18.04
CA ASN A 283 37.19 -2.29 17.35
C ASN A 283 36.49 -2.82 16.09
N LYS A 284 35.78 -3.96 16.25
CA LYS A 284 35.26 -4.74 15.12
C LYS A 284 33.82 -5.17 15.36
N LEU A 285 32.97 -4.94 14.38
CA LEU A 285 31.61 -5.48 14.33
C LEU A 285 31.61 -6.79 13.52
N THR A 286 31.20 -7.89 14.13
CA THR A 286 30.78 -9.10 13.40
C THR A 286 29.27 -9.02 13.19
N PHE A 287 28.82 -9.24 11.96
CA PHE A 287 27.40 -9.23 11.64
C PHE A 287 26.96 -10.52 10.96
N LYS A 288 25.68 -10.82 11.13
CA LYS A 288 24.98 -11.91 10.46
C LYS A 288 23.59 -11.41 10.06
N LEU A 289 23.24 -11.64 8.81
CA LEU A 289 21.91 -11.40 8.26
C LEU A 289 21.34 -12.75 7.81
N GLU A 290 20.20 -13.12 8.33
CA GLU A 290 19.57 -14.43 8.08
C GLU A 290 18.07 -14.29 7.82
N ASN A 291 17.51 -15.28 7.15
CA ASN A 291 16.07 -15.51 7.11
C ASN A 291 15.75 -16.73 8.00
N HIS A 292 14.52 -17.24 7.95
CA HIS A 292 14.12 -18.44 8.71
C HIS A 292 14.84 -19.73 8.30
N GLU A 293 15.43 -19.77 7.11
CA GLU A 293 16.01 -20.98 6.55
C GLU A 293 17.53 -21.04 6.72
N ALA A 294 18.22 -19.92 6.50
CA ALA A 294 19.67 -19.89 6.42
C ALA A 294 20.24 -18.46 6.54
N VAL A 295 21.56 -18.42 6.71
CA VAL A 295 22.34 -17.18 6.64
C VAL A 295 22.31 -16.66 5.21
N CYS A 296 21.94 -15.39 5.06
CA CYS A 296 21.91 -14.68 3.77
C CYS A 296 23.22 -13.94 3.54
N ALA A 297 23.68 -13.19 4.54
CA ALA A 297 25.00 -12.57 4.53
C ALA A 297 25.67 -12.60 5.90
N SER A 298 27.00 -12.56 5.88
CA SER A 298 27.80 -12.44 7.10
C SER A 298 29.14 -11.79 6.78
N GLY A 299 29.75 -11.18 7.79
CA GLY A 299 31.04 -10.55 7.63
C GLY A 299 31.48 -9.81 8.88
N ARG A 300 32.59 -9.08 8.75
CA ARG A 300 33.09 -8.21 9.82
C ARG A 300 33.43 -6.84 9.28
N ILE A 301 32.94 -5.80 9.95
CA ILE A 301 33.25 -4.40 9.67
C ILE A 301 34.31 -3.97 10.68
N VAL A 302 35.44 -3.49 10.17
CA VAL A 302 36.54 -2.98 10.99
C VAL A 302 36.46 -1.46 11.03
N PHE A 303 36.36 -0.91 12.24
CA PHE A 303 36.35 0.53 12.45
C PHE A 303 37.75 1.07 12.74
N GLY A 304 37.96 2.35 12.43
CA GLY A 304 39.22 3.02 12.69
C GLY A 304 39.34 4.35 11.94
N VAL A 305 40.55 4.86 11.87
CA VAL A 305 40.90 6.06 11.10
C VAL A 305 41.65 5.61 9.84
N PHE A 306 41.36 6.22 8.70
CA PHE A 306 42.21 6.06 7.52
C PHE A 306 43.54 6.75 7.80
N GLU A 307 44.60 5.99 8.04
CA GLU A 307 45.96 6.53 7.99
C GLU A 307 46.25 6.83 6.52
N ALA A 308 46.32 8.12 6.18
CA ALA A 308 46.80 8.55 4.88
C ALA A 308 48.28 8.12 4.75
N VAL A 309 48.55 7.25 3.77
CA VAL A 309 49.91 6.91 3.33
C VAL A 309 50.48 8.07 2.54
#